data_AF-A0A7Y0S5B0-F1
#
_entry.id   AF-A0A7Y0S5B0-F1
#
_cell.length_a   1.000
_cell.length_b   1.000
_cell.length_c   1.000
_cell.angle_alpha   90.00
_cell.angle_beta   90.00
_cell.angle_gamma   90.00
#
_symmetry.space_group_name_H-M   'P 1'
#
loop_
_entity.id
_entity.type
_entity.pdbx_description
1 polymer ?
#
loop_
_entity_poly.entity_id
_entity_poly.type
_entity_poly.pdbx_seq_one_letter_code
_entity_poly.pdbx_strand_id
1 'polypeptide(L)' 'VLKNAVQGIAELITRPGMINVDFADVRTVMSEMGHAMMGSGIAKGEDRAEEAAEMAISSPLLEDIDLAGARGVLVNITAG' A
#
# COMPACT_ATOMS: atom_id res chain seq x y z
N VAL A 1 -3.92 12.55 0.97
CA VAL A 1 -3.95 11.25 1.67
C VAL A 1 -5.16 10.40 1.29
N LEU A 2 -6.42 10.78 1.58
CA LEU A 2 -7.61 10.00 1.19
C LEU A 2 -7.71 9.70 -0.32
N LYS A 3 -7.43 10.70 -1.17
CA LYS A 3 -7.39 10.52 -2.63
C LYS A 3 -6.36 9.46 -3.06
N ASN A 4 -5.17 9.47 -2.44
CA ASN A 4 -4.11 8.52 -2.76
C ASN A 4 -4.50 7.09 -2.33
N ALA A 5 -5.25 6.96 -1.23
CA ALA A 5 -5.74 5.66 -0.78
C ALA A 5 -6.77 5.06 -1.73
N VAL A 6 -7.77 5.85 -2.13
CA VAL A 6 -8.78 5.42 -3.10
C VAL A 6 -8.15 5.17 -4.46
N GLN A 7 -7.22 6.03 -4.89
CA GLN A 7 -6.52 5.88 -6.15
C GLN A 7 -5.63 4.63 -6.18
N GLY A 8 -4.90 4.31 -5.10
CA GLY A 8 -4.06 3.11 -5.03
C GLY A 8 -4.88 1.81 -5.13
N ILE A 9 -6.02 1.75 -4.43
CA ILE A 9 -6.94 0.59 -4.52
C ILE A 9 -7.59 0.52 -5.91
N ALA A 10 -8.04 1.65 -6.45
CA ALA A 10 -8.63 1.69 -7.77
C ALA A 10 -7.63 1.30 -8.85
N GLU A 11 -6.37 1.73 -8.76
CA GLU A 11 -5.30 1.36 -9.70
C GLU A 11 -4.97 -0.13 -9.62
N LEU A 12 -4.95 -0.75 -8.44
CA LEU A 12 -4.77 -2.20 -8.29
C LEU A 12 -5.86 -3.02 -9.01
N ILE A 13 -7.07 -2.49 -9.11
CA ILE A 13 -8.21 -3.17 -9.75
C ILE A 13 -8.26 -2.85 -11.26
N THR A 14 -7.95 -1.61 -11.63
CA THR A 14 -8.20 -1.08 -12.98
C THR A 14 -6.99 -1.12 -13.91
N ARG A 15 -5.76 -1.14 -13.37
CA ARG A 15 -4.54 -1.23 -14.16
C ARG A 15 -3.89 -2.60 -13.95
N PRO A 16 -3.97 -3.50 -14.94
CA PRO A 16 -3.27 -4.77 -14.85
C PRO A 16 -1.76 -4.52 -14.81
N GLY A 17 -1.17 -4.71 -13.63
CA GLY A 17 0.28 -4.82 -13.45
C GLY A 17 0.77 -6.25 -13.72
N MET A 18 2.08 -6.50 -13.55
CA MET A 18 2.62 -7.87 -13.64
C MET A 18 2.07 -8.79 -12.53
N ILE A 19 1.70 -8.22 -11.38
CA ILE A 19 1.06 -8.91 -10.26
C ILE A 19 -0.23 -8.16 -9.97
N ASN A 20 -1.36 -8.79 -10.29
CA ASN A 20 -2.68 -8.22 -10.07
C ASN A 20 -3.32 -8.87 -8.85
N VAL A 21 -3.91 -8.06 -7.96
CA VAL A 21 -4.71 -8.55 -6.84
C VAL A 21 -6.18 -8.46 -7.26
N ASP A 22 -6.98 -9.48 -6.96
CA ASP A 22 -8.39 -9.43 -7.31
C ASP A 22 -9.20 -8.57 -6.32
N PHE A 23 -10.37 -8.09 -6.76
CA PHE A 23 -11.22 -7.26 -5.91
C PHE A 23 -11.74 -8.01 -4.68
N ALA A 24 -11.85 -9.33 -4.74
CA ALA A 24 -12.36 -10.14 -3.64
C ALA A 24 -11.33 -10.23 -2.50
N ASP A 25 -10.05 -10.37 -2.81
CA ASP A 25 -8.92 -10.38 -1.90
C ASP A 25 -8.77 -9.02 -1.22
N VAL A 26 -8.82 -7.94 -1.99
CA VAL A 26 -8.80 -6.56 -1.43
C VAL A 26 -9.99 -6.35 -0.50
N ARG A 27 -11.20 -6.73 -0.92
CA ARG A 27 -12.39 -6.59 -0.07
C ARG A 27 -12.26 -7.41 1.21
N THR A 28 -11.73 -8.62 1.13
CA THR A 28 -11.56 -9.51 2.29
C THR A 28 -10.58 -8.93 3.29
N VAL A 29 -9.42 -8.47 2.82
CA VAL A 29 -8.40 -7.82 3.66
C VAL A 29 -8.92 -6.51 4.26
N MET A 30 -9.77 -5.77 3.57
CA MET A 30 -10.30 -4.49 4.07
C MET A 30 -11.58 -4.60 4.93
N SER A 31 -12.36 -5.68 4.82
CA SER A 31 -13.67 -5.78 5.48
C SER A 31 -13.61 -6.19 6.95
N GLU A 32 -12.53 -6.82 7.40
CA GLU A 32 -12.39 -7.31 8.78
C GLU A 32 -11.31 -6.60 9.61
N MET A 33 -10.79 -5.49 9.08
CA MET A 33 -9.65 -4.77 9.66
C MET A 33 -10.12 -3.40 10.13
N GLY A 34 -10.22 -3.20 11.45
CA GLY A 34 -10.73 -1.97 12.07
C GLY A 34 -10.02 -0.70 11.61
N HIS A 35 -8.98 -0.27 12.31
CA HIS A 35 -8.19 0.89 11.88
C HIS A 35 -7.21 0.48 10.77
N ALA A 36 -7.32 1.12 9.61
CA ALA A 36 -6.40 0.97 8.50
C ALA A 36 -5.53 2.23 8.39
N MET A 37 -4.22 2.01 8.21
CA MET A 37 -3.25 3.08 7.95
C MET A 37 -2.59 2.85 6.59
N MET A 38 -2.14 3.94 5.97
CA MET A 38 -1.50 3.90 4.66
C MET A 38 -0.29 4.83 4.65
N GLY A 39 0.87 4.24 4.42
CA GLY A 39 2.08 4.96 4.03
C GLY A 39 2.24 4.97 2.51
N SER A 40 2.93 5.97 1.99
CA SER A 40 3.27 6.07 0.57
C SER A 40 4.66 6.67 0.45
N GLY A 41 5.50 6.06 -0.36
CA GLY A 41 6.84 6.54 -0.72
C GLY A 41 6.98 6.64 -2.24
N ILE A 42 7.85 7.55 -2.68
CA ILE A 42 8.19 7.71 -4.10
C ILE A 42 9.71 7.89 -4.16
N ALA A 43 10.38 7.03 -4.92
CA ALA A 43 11.81 7.11 -5.14
C ALA A 43 12.16 6.90 -6.61
N LYS A 44 13.39 7.25 -6.99
CA LYS A 44 13.91 7.20 -8.37
C LYS A 44 15.40 6.82 -8.32
N GLY A 45 15.87 6.07 -9.32
CA GLY A 45 17.25 5.57 -9.37
C GLY A 45 17.31 4.04 -9.42
N GLU A 46 18.50 3.47 -9.20
CA GLU A 46 18.69 2.02 -9.08
C GLU A 46 18.00 1.47 -7.83
N ASP A 47 18.11 2.16 -6.69
CA ASP A 47 17.57 1.71 -5.39
C ASP A 47 16.13 2.18 -5.12
N ARG A 48 15.41 2.59 -6.18
CA ARG A 48 14.06 3.18 -6.07
C ARG A 48 13.03 2.29 -5.38
N ALA A 49 13.22 0.97 -5.40
CA ALA A 49 12.29 0.05 -4.76
C ALA A 49 12.47 0.06 -3.24
N GLU A 50 13.71 0.02 -2.77
CA GLU A 50 14.06 0.00 -1.35
C GLU A 50 13.79 1.36 -0.72
N GLU A 51 14.24 2.45 -1.34
CA GLU A 51 14.00 3.82 -0.86
C GLU A 51 12.48 4.13 -0.78
N ALA A 52 11.70 3.74 -1.79
CA ALA A 52 10.25 3.96 -1.76
C ALA A 52 9.56 3.14 -0.66
N ALA A 53 10.04 1.93 -0.39
CA ALA A 53 9.51 1.09 0.69
C ALA A 53 9.87 1.65 2.06
N GLU A 54 11.12 2.06 2.29
CA GLU A 54 11.55 2.69 3.53
C GLU A 54 10.74 3.97 3.80
N MET A 55 10.60 4.84 2.81
CA MET A 55 9.78 6.05 2.92
C MET A 55 8.31 5.76 3.20
N ALA A 56 7.77 4.68 2.64
CA ALA A 56 6.39 4.28 2.89
C ALA A 56 6.22 3.79 4.34
N ILE A 57 7.17 2.99 4.86
CA ILE A 57 7.15 2.46 6.24
C ILE A 57 7.41 3.57 7.26
N SER A 58 8.33 4.50 6.97
CA SER A 58 8.67 5.64 7.83
C SER A 58 7.65 6.77 7.77
N SER A 59 6.47 6.54 7.21
CA SER A 59 5.45 7.58 7.10
C SER A 59 4.92 7.94 8.50
N PRO A 60 4.75 9.23 8.83
CA PRO A 60 4.16 9.64 10.12
C PRO A 60 2.71 9.15 10.30
N LEU A 61 2.08 8.62 9.24
CA LEU A 61 0.79 7.94 9.30
C LEU A 61 0.90 6.49 9.81
N LEU A 62 2.10 5.98 10.08
CA LEU A 62 2.36 4.62 10.56
C LEU A 62 3.12 4.60 11.90
N GLU A 63 3.56 5.76 12.42
CA GLU A 63 4.37 5.88 13.65
C GLU A 63 3.72 5.24 14.89
N ASP A 64 2.40 5.21 14.97
CA ASP A 64 1.66 4.69 16.13
C ASP A 64 1.22 3.21 15.97
N ILE A 65 1.59 2.52 14.88
CA ILE A 65 1.17 1.14 14.61
C ILE A 65 2.38 0.23 14.41
N ASP A 66 2.42 -0.84 15.21
CA ASP A 66 3.33 -1.95 15.00
C ASP A 66 2.84 -2.85 13.86
N LEU A 67 3.54 -2.83 12.73
CA LEU A 67 3.28 -3.67 11.56
C LEU A 67 3.27 -5.17 11.91
N ALA A 68 3.97 -5.58 12.98
CA ALA A 68 3.95 -6.97 13.45
C ALA A 68 2.57 -7.44 13.93
N GLY A 69 1.69 -6.52 14.34
CA GLY A 69 0.32 -6.81 14.77
C GLY A 69 -0.72 -6.79 13.64
N ALA A 70 -0.32 -6.42 12.42
CA ALA A 70 -1.26 -6.31 11.31
C ALA A 70 -1.72 -7.71 10.85
N ARG A 71 -3.03 -7.97 10.90
CA ARG A 71 -3.64 -9.22 10.39
C ARG A 71 -3.67 -9.30 8.86
N GLY A 72 -3.34 -8.21 8.17
CA GLY A 72 -3.34 -8.12 6.72
C GLY A 72 -2.59 -6.88 6.25
N VAL A 73 -1.76 -7.04 5.23
CA VAL A 73 -0.96 -5.97 4.64
C VAL A 73 -1.26 -5.95 3.14
N LEU A 74 -1.58 -4.77 2.62
CA LEU A 74 -1.82 -4.55 1.21
C LEU A 74 -0.73 -3.62 0.67
N VAL A 75 0.06 -4.13 -0.26
CA VAL A 75 1.18 -3.40 -0.87
C VAL A 75 0.84 -3.11 -2.32
N ASN A 76 0.86 -1.82 -2.69
CA ASN A 76 0.72 -1.40 -4.07
C ASN A 76 2.06 -0.84 -4.57
N ILE A 77 2.58 -1.41 -5.66
CA ILE A 77 3.81 -0.93 -6.31
C ILE A 77 3.44 -0.45 -7.71
N THR A 78 3.47 0.86 -7.90
CA THR A 78 3.29 1.48 -9.22
C THR A 78 4.66 1.89 -9.76
N ALA A 79 5.13 1.22 -10.81
CA ALA A 79 6.40 1.53 -11.48
C ALA A 79 6.21 1.60 -13.00
N GLY A 80 6.99 2.48 -13.64
CA GLY A 80 7.02 2.74 -15.08
C GLY A 80 8.26 3.54 -15.45
#